data_AF-A0A317N5Y4-F1
#
_entry.id   AF-A0A317N5Y4-F1
#
_cell.length_a   1.000
_cell.length_b   1.000
_cell.length_c   1.000
_cell.angle_alpha   90.00
_cell.angle_beta   90.00
_cell.angle_gamma   90.00
#
_symmetry.space_group_name_H-M   'P 1'
#
loop_
_entity.id
_entity.type
_entity.pdbx_description
1 polymer ?
#
loop_
_entity_poly.entity_id
_entity_poly.type
_entity_poly.pdbx_seq_one_letter_code
_entity_poly.pdbx_strand_id
1 'polypeptide(L)'
;MPDLQAVMGRTGNSWRLWAVVGAAEGLIGIQLWHVIREQNRWPFCSYNMFNYRLGDRSSQIRVVLATDSGQIDGPNDPWGLLPLEMFRIDSMFRLVFDGDVPSAVRDSFCRTVLDRLNRHSWPRWDQVRRSLRPPAGGRFVAIAVYLVLVDFTVNNPEDRADVVGTRLLHRYDPDGRLSSSTHDLWHGVTT
;
A
#
# COMPACT_ATOMS: atom_id res chain seq x y z
N MET A 1 31.55 -47.56 -14.84
CA MET A 1 31.52 -46.08 -14.78
C MET A 1 31.10 -45.59 -16.15
N PRO A 2 29.93 -44.92 -16.29
CA PRO A 2 29.52 -44.40 -17.58
C PRO A 2 30.44 -43.25 -17.98
N ASP A 3 30.89 -43.33 -19.22
CA ASP A 3 31.84 -42.44 -19.87
C ASP A 3 31.26 -41.01 -20.01
N LEU A 4 31.85 -40.06 -19.28
CA LEU A 4 31.50 -38.63 -19.34
C LEU A 4 31.67 -38.06 -20.76
N GLN A 5 32.45 -38.71 -21.63
CA GLN A 5 32.59 -38.30 -23.04
C GLN A 5 31.36 -38.67 -23.89
N ALA A 6 30.59 -39.70 -23.52
CA ALA A 6 29.39 -40.10 -24.28
C ALA A 6 28.22 -39.11 -24.11
N VAL A 7 28.18 -38.36 -23.00
CA VAL A 7 27.21 -37.27 -22.79
C VAL A 7 27.65 -35.99 -23.53
N MET A 8 28.95 -35.82 -23.76
CA MET A 8 29.51 -34.65 -24.44
C MET A 8 29.60 -34.78 -25.97
N GLY A 9 29.38 -35.98 -26.54
CA GLY A 9 29.49 -36.27 -27.98
C GLY A 9 28.37 -35.76 -28.90
N ARG A 10 27.40 -34.97 -28.42
CA ARG A 10 26.37 -34.31 -29.26
C ARG A 10 26.72 -32.82 -29.51
N THR A 11 27.88 -32.58 -30.11
CA THR A 11 28.45 -31.25 -30.43
C THR A 11 27.85 -30.60 -31.69
N GLY A 12 26.52 -30.66 -31.85
CA GLY A 12 25.81 -29.88 -32.88
C GLY A 12 25.23 -28.54 -32.38
N ASN A 13 25.24 -28.31 -31.07
CA ASN A 13 24.47 -27.23 -30.43
C ASN A 13 25.27 -26.34 -29.45
N SER A 14 26.60 -26.42 -29.44
CA SER A 14 27.45 -25.65 -28.51
C SER A 14 27.25 -24.13 -28.65
N TRP A 15 27.08 -23.63 -29.88
CA TRP A 15 26.81 -22.22 -30.12
C TRP A 15 25.44 -21.76 -29.56
N ARG A 16 24.43 -22.64 -29.51
CA ARG A 16 23.12 -22.33 -28.92
C ARG A 16 23.23 -22.21 -27.41
N LEU A 17 24.03 -23.08 -26.77
CA LEU A 17 24.30 -22.99 -25.33
C LEU A 17 24.98 -21.66 -24.99
N TRP A 18 26.02 -21.28 -25.74
CA TRP A 18 26.70 -20.00 -25.53
C TRP A 18 25.81 -18.79 -25.81
N ALA A 19 24.92 -18.86 -26.80
CA ALA A 19 23.93 -17.81 -27.05
C ALA A 19 22.94 -17.65 -25.89
N VAL A 20 22.48 -18.75 -25.28
CA VAL A 20 21.58 -18.72 -24.11
C VAL A 20 22.31 -18.17 -22.89
N VAL A 21 23.55 -18.59 -22.64
CA VAL A 21 24.37 -18.08 -21.53
C VAL A 21 24.60 -16.58 -21.69
N GLY A 22 25.01 -16.12 -22.87
CA GLY A 22 25.20 -14.69 -23.13
C GLY A 22 23.91 -13.88 -23.01
N ALA A 23 22.77 -14.43 -23.42
CA ALA A 23 21.47 -13.80 -23.22
C ALA A 23 21.09 -13.70 -21.72
N ALA A 24 21.37 -14.74 -20.94
CA ALA A 24 21.12 -14.74 -19.50
C ALA A 24 22.02 -13.74 -18.75
N GLU A 25 23.31 -13.70 -19.08
CA GLU A 25 24.26 -12.72 -18.53
C GLU A 25 23.87 -11.29 -18.90
N GLY A 26 23.46 -11.06 -20.14
CA GLY A 26 22.93 -9.77 -20.59
C GLY A 26 21.70 -9.34 -19.81
N LEU A 27 20.73 -10.25 -19.59
CA LEU A 27 19.54 -9.99 -18.79
C LEU A 27 19.89 -9.67 -17.33
N ILE A 28 20.84 -10.39 -16.72
CA ILE A 28 21.33 -10.12 -15.37
C ILE A 28 22.02 -8.75 -15.32
N GLY A 29 22.86 -8.43 -16.30
CA GLY A 29 23.54 -7.13 -16.39
C GLY A 29 22.56 -5.96 -16.52
N ILE A 30 21.52 -6.11 -17.34
CA ILE A 30 20.44 -5.12 -17.47
C ILE A 30 19.69 -4.99 -16.14
N GLN A 31 19.32 -6.10 -15.51
CA GLN A 31 18.65 -6.10 -14.21
C GLN A 31 19.50 -5.42 -13.12
N LEU A 32 20.81 -5.71 -13.06
CA LEU A 32 21.76 -5.05 -12.15
C LEU A 32 21.89 -3.56 -12.44
N TRP A 33 21.97 -3.17 -13.71
CA TRP A 33 21.99 -1.76 -14.11
C TRP A 33 20.73 -1.04 -13.63
N HIS A 34 19.56 -1.67 -13.79
CA HIS A 34 18.28 -1.15 -13.28
C HIS A 34 18.25 -1.03 -11.75
N VAL A 35 18.87 -1.98 -11.03
CA VAL A 35 19.03 -1.91 -9.57
C VAL A 35 19.94 -0.74 -9.17
N ILE A 36 21.12 -0.61 -9.78
CA ILE A 36 22.09 0.47 -9.51
C ILE A 36 21.53 1.85 -9.86
N ARG A 37 20.77 1.95 -10.96
CA ARG A 37 20.15 3.19 -11.43
C ARG A 37 18.79 3.48 -10.79
N GLU A 38 18.26 2.53 -10.05
CA GLU A 38 16.97 2.63 -9.35
C GLU A 38 15.78 2.88 -10.27
N GLN A 39 15.79 2.27 -11.44
CA GLN A 39 14.74 2.46 -12.45
C GLN A 39 13.89 1.21 -12.58
N ASN A 40 12.60 1.33 -12.29
CA ASN A 40 11.61 0.31 -12.61
C ASN A 40 11.07 0.56 -14.02
N ARG A 41 11.53 -0.23 -15.00
CA ARG A 41 11.01 -0.20 -16.38
C ARG A 41 10.67 -1.62 -16.79
N TRP A 42 9.39 -1.87 -17.03
CA TRP A 42 8.91 -3.16 -17.53
C TRP A 42 9.77 -3.64 -18.72
N PRO A 43 10.26 -4.91 -18.72
CA PRO A 43 10.00 -5.98 -17.76
C PRO A 43 10.96 -6.07 -16.56
N PHE A 44 11.92 -5.14 -16.44
CA PHE A 44 12.94 -5.13 -15.38
C PHE A 44 12.45 -4.35 -14.16
N CYS A 45 12.25 -5.07 -13.06
CA CYS A 45 11.87 -4.49 -11.78
C CYS A 45 13.08 -4.54 -10.86
N SER A 46 13.71 -3.40 -10.59
CA SER A 46 14.66 -3.35 -9.49
C SER A 46 13.85 -3.65 -8.22
N TYR A 47 14.19 -4.70 -7.48
CA TYR A 47 13.60 -5.00 -6.16
C TYR A 47 13.99 -3.95 -5.10
N ASN A 48 14.12 -2.69 -5.53
CA ASN A 48 14.30 -1.47 -4.76
C ASN A 48 13.06 -1.11 -3.94
N MET A 49 12.27 -2.11 -3.54
CA MET A 49 11.15 -1.97 -2.61
C MET A 49 11.61 -1.47 -1.22
N PHE A 50 12.92 -1.47 -0.95
CA PHE A 50 13.52 -0.98 0.30
C PHE A 50 14.59 0.10 0.03
N ASN A 51 14.55 0.73 -1.13
CA ASN A 51 15.65 1.57 -1.55
C ASN A 51 15.75 2.88 -0.74
N TYR A 52 16.97 3.19 -0.34
CA TYR A 52 17.44 4.38 0.39
C TYR A 52 17.19 5.72 -0.33
N ARG A 53 16.52 5.72 -1.49
CA ARG A 53 16.05 6.91 -2.23
C ARG A 53 14.53 7.01 -2.36
N LEU A 54 13.77 6.29 -1.54
CA LEU A 54 12.44 6.81 -1.16
C LEU A 54 12.71 8.23 -0.66
N GLY A 55 12.22 9.24 -1.38
CA GLY A 55 12.36 10.61 -0.93
C GLY A 55 11.93 10.70 0.52
N ASP A 56 12.53 11.62 1.27
CA ASP A 56 12.19 11.81 2.69
C ASP A 56 10.68 11.98 2.89
N ARG A 57 9.93 12.30 1.83
CA ARG A 57 8.48 12.39 1.81
C ARG A 57 7.78 11.26 1.06
N SER A 58 6.71 10.74 1.64
CA SER A 58 5.83 9.73 1.05
C SER A 58 4.37 10.08 1.25
N SER A 59 3.57 9.92 0.19
CA SER A 59 2.11 10.02 0.28
C SER A 59 1.51 8.70 0.74
N GLN A 60 0.70 8.74 1.79
CA GLN A 60 0.05 7.58 2.39
C GLN A 60 -1.45 7.82 2.51
N ILE A 61 -2.23 6.75 2.42
CA ILE A 61 -3.67 6.82 2.71
C ILE A 61 -3.87 6.57 4.20
N ARG A 62 -4.65 7.43 4.85
CA ARG A 62 -5.09 7.24 6.25
C ARG A 62 -6.61 7.37 6.33
N VAL A 63 -7.21 6.68 7.29
CA VAL A 63 -8.66 6.71 7.52
C VAL A 63 -9.01 7.16 8.92
N VAL A 64 -10.13 7.86 9.03
CA VAL A 64 -10.77 8.21 10.28
C VAL A 64 -12.16 7.58 10.26
N LEU A 65 -12.51 6.84 11.30
CA LEU A 65 -13.80 6.19 11.47
C LEU A 65 -14.59 6.90 12.56
N ALA A 66 -15.92 6.91 12.44
CA ALA A 66 -16.80 7.29 13.53
C ALA A 66 -17.74 6.14 13.88
N THR A 67 -18.00 5.97 15.18
CA THR A 67 -18.99 5.03 15.68
C THR A 67 -20.39 5.65 15.69
N ASP A 68 -21.41 4.81 15.85
CA ASP A 68 -22.79 5.21 16.08
C ASP A 68 -22.99 6.03 17.38
N SER A 69 -22.13 5.84 18.37
CA SER A 69 -22.07 6.68 19.58
C SER A 69 -21.41 8.05 19.34
N GLY A 70 -20.85 8.31 18.16
CA GLY A 70 -20.13 9.54 17.83
C GLY A 70 -18.66 9.55 18.28
N GLN A 71 -18.13 8.42 18.76
CA GLN A 71 -16.72 8.29 19.06
C GLN A 71 -15.91 8.25 17.75
N ILE A 72 -14.82 9.01 17.70
CA ILE A 72 -13.89 9.01 16.58
C ILE A 72 -12.75 8.02 16.85
N ASP A 73 -12.43 7.21 15.85
CA ASP A 73 -11.32 6.27 15.85
C ASP A 73 -10.39 6.57 14.66
N GLY A 74 -9.25 7.18 14.96
CA GLY A 74 -8.24 7.55 13.97
C GLY A 74 -7.37 8.72 14.43
N PRO A 75 -6.35 9.06 13.62
CA PRO A 75 -6.07 8.52 12.29
C PRO A 75 -5.44 7.12 12.29
N ASN A 76 -5.96 6.24 11.43
CA ASN A 76 -5.56 4.84 11.34
C ASN A 76 -4.95 4.50 9.97
N ASP A 77 -4.00 3.56 9.97
CA ASP A 77 -3.59 2.88 8.75
C ASP A 77 -4.82 2.09 8.22
N PRO A 78 -5.22 2.25 6.96
CA PRO A 78 -6.45 1.63 6.48
C PRO A 78 -6.31 0.10 6.36
N TRP A 79 -5.07 -0.42 6.44
CA TRP A 79 -4.75 -1.82 6.25
C TRP A 79 -3.76 -2.32 7.28
N GLY A 80 -4.17 -3.37 7.98
CA GLY A 80 -3.29 -4.22 8.77
C GLY A 80 -2.75 -5.41 7.98
N LEU A 81 -2.33 -5.24 6.72
CA LEU A 81 -2.10 -6.36 5.80
C LEU A 81 -0.62 -6.70 5.61
N LEU A 82 -0.37 -7.87 5.02
CA LEU A 82 0.96 -8.22 4.50
C LEU A 82 1.35 -7.27 3.34
N PRO A 83 2.65 -7.09 3.08
CA PRO A 83 3.13 -6.15 2.05
C PRO A 83 2.59 -6.38 0.63
N LEU A 84 2.38 -7.63 0.21
CA LEU A 84 1.88 -7.93 -1.14
C LEU A 84 0.41 -7.49 -1.32
N GLU A 85 -0.40 -7.71 -0.31
CA GLU A 85 -1.79 -7.30 -0.22
C GLU A 85 -1.91 -5.78 -0.13
N MET A 86 -0.98 -5.12 0.56
CA MET A 86 -0.91 -3.66 0.61
C MET A 86 -0.83 -3.04 -0.79
N PHE A 87 0.00 -3.56 -1.70
CA PHE A 87 0.10 -3.04 -3.07
C PHE A 87 -1.20 -3.20 -3.87
N ARG A 88 -1.89 -4.33 -3.69
CA ARG A 88 -3.17 -4.58 -4.34
C ARG A 88 -4.21 -3.58 -3.87
N ILE A 89 -4.24 -3.31 -2.56
CA ILE A 89 -5.22 -2.38 -2.02
C ILE A 89 -4.87 -0.92 -2.33
N ASP A 90 -3.60 -0.53 -2.32
CA ASP A 90 -3.20 0.80 -2.78
C ASP A 90 -3.68 1.06 -4.22
N SER A 91 -3.51 0.08 -5.10
CA SER A 91 -4.01 0.15 -6.49
C SER A 91 -5.53 0.32 -6.54
N MET A 92 -6.28 -0.44 -5.72
CA MET A 92 -7.74 -0.29 -5.63
C MET A 92 -8.16 1.10 -5.14
N PHE A 93 -7.44 1.65 -4.16
CA PHE A 93 -7.78 2.97 -3.63
C PHE A 93 -7.50 4.08 -4.62
N ARG A 94 -6.36 4.04 -5.31
CA ARG A 94 -6.08 4.99 -6.40
C ARG A 94 -7.16 4.93 -7.47
N LEU A 95 -7.61 3.73 -7.85
CA LEU A 95 -8.70 3.56 -8.80
C LEU A 95 -10.02 4.19 -8.32
N VAL A 96 -10.36 4.07 -7.04
CA VAL A 96 -11.63 4.58 -6.48
C VAL A 96 -11.57 6.08 -6.16
N PHE A 97 -10.44 6.58 -5.66
CA PHE A 97 -10.34 7.89 -5.01
C PHE A 97 -9.47 8.91 -5.75
N ASP A 98 -8.49 8.49 -6.57
CA ASP A 98 -7.63 9.44 -7.31
C ASP A 98 -8.16 9.74 -8.73
N GLY A 99 -9.01 8.89 -9.30
CA GLY A 99 -9.63 9.12 -10.62
C GLY A 99 -10.91 9.97 -10.57
N ASP A 100 -11.39 10.37 -11.75
CA ASP A 100 -12.71 10.99 -11.95
C ASP A 100 -13.84 9.93 -11.83
N VAL A 101 -13.96 9.38 -10.63
CA VAL A 101 -14.94 8.35 -10.28
C VAL A 101 -16.13 9.01 -9.58
N PRO A 102 -17.37 8.68 -9.97
CA PRO A 102 -18.57 9.22 -9.34
C PRO A 102 -18.58 9.01 -7.83
N SER A 103 -19.07 10.00 -7.08
CA SER A 103 -19.19 9.93 -5.61
C SER A 103 -19.97 8.70 -5.15
N ALA A 104 -21.02 8.30 -5.86
CA ALA A 104 -21.82 7.13 -5.54
C ALA A 104 -21.02 5.81 -5.52
N VAL A 105 -19.98 5.69 -6.36
CA VAL A 105 -19.09 4.52 -6.34
C VAL A 105 -18.20 4.55 -5.10
N ARG A 106 -17.68 5.73 -4.75
CA ARG A 106 -16.90 5.94 -3.52
C ARG A 106 -17.73 5.66 -2.27
N ASP A 107 -18.97 6.13 -2.24
CA ASP A 107 -19.93 5.86 -1.15
C ASP A 107 -20.22 4.36 -1.03
N SER A 108 -20.50 3.69 -2.16
CA SER A 108 -20.76 2.25 -2.15
C SER A 108 -19.55 1.44 -1.69
N PHE A 109 -18.34 1.87 -2.08
CA PHE A 109 -17.10 1.28 -1.61
C PHE A 109 -16.94 1.46 -0.10
N CYS A 110 -17.06 2.69 0.41
CA CYS A 110 -16.98 3.01 1.84
C CYS A 110 -18.00 2.24 2.67
N ARG A 111 -19.26 2.17 2.21
CA ARG A 111 -20.32 1.39 2.85
C ARG A 111 -19.96 -0.11 2.92
N THR A 112 -19.38 -0.67 1.86
CA THR A 112 -18.95 -2.08 1.83
C THR A 112 -17.80 -2.33 2.80
N VAL A 113 -16.85 -1.41 2.89
CA VAL A 113 -15.75 -1.46 3.87
C VAL A 113 -16.29 -1.43 5.30
N LEU A 114 -17.20 -0.51 5.61
CA LEU A 114 -17.82 -0.40 6.94
C LEU A 114 -18.59 -1.68 7.31
N ASP A 115 -19.39 -2.23 6.39
CA ASP A 115 -20.08 -3.50 6.62
C ASP A 115 -19.09 -4.63 6.95
N ARG A 116 -18.00 -4.72 6.19
CA ARG A 116 -16.95 -5.72 6.40
C ARG A 116 -16.23 -5.54 7.73
N LEU A 117 -15.88 -4.31 8.13
CA LEU A 117 -15.25 -4.04 9.42
C LEU A 117 -16.15 -4.44 10.60
N ASN A 118 -17.46 -4.16 10.49
CA ASN A 118 -18.42 -4.47 11.54
C ASN A 118 -18.75 -5.98 11.64
N ARG A 119 -18.80 -6.70 10.50
CA ARG A 119 -19.29 -8.10 10.47
C ARG A 119 -18.20 -9.15 10.31
N HIS A 120 -17.10 -8.81 9.64
CA HIS A 120 -16.10 -9.76 9.16
C HIS A 120 -14.67 -9.27 9.46
N SER A 121 -14.45 -8.67 10.63
CA SER A 121 -13.11 -8.31 11.10
C SER A 121 -12.24 -9.56 11.29
N TRP A 122 -11.00 -9.52 10.81
CA TRP A 122 -10.06 -10.62 11.01
C TRP A 122 -9.28 -10.45 12.34
N PRO A 123 -8.96 -11.55 13.03
CA PRO A 123 -8.06 -11.50 14.18
C PRO A 123 -6.64 -11.16 13.72
N ARG A 124 -5.79 -10.74 14.68
CA ARG A 124 -4.35 -10.66 14.43
C ARG A 124 -3.83 -12.07 14.13
N TRP A 125 -3.10 -12.23 13.04
CA TRP A 125 -2.45 -13.48 12.69
C TRP A 125 -1.06 -13.20 12.15
N ASP A 126 -0.04 -13.75 12.80
CA ASP A 126 1.37 -13.56 12.44
C ASP A 126 1.75 -12.07 12.27
N GLN A 127 2.29 -11.67 11.12
CA GLN A 127 2.68 -10.29 10.77
C GLN A 127 1.50 -9.40 10.34
N VAL A 128 0.30 -9.98 10.17
CA VAL A 128 -0.92 -9.26 9.78
C VAL A 128 -1.52 -8.59 11.01
N ARG A 129 -1.59 -7.25 11.02
CA ARG A 129 -2.28 -6.53 12.09
C ARG A 129 -3.78 -6.88 12.03
N ARG A 130 -4.42 -6.95 13.21
CA ARG A 130 -5.88 -7.13 13.29
C ARG A 130 -6.62 -6.05 12.50
N SER A 131 -7.81 -6.35 11.98
CA SER A 131 -8.69 -5.28 11.48
C SER A 131 -9.03 -4.28 12.58
N LEU A 132 -9.33 -3.05 12.19
CA LEU A 132 -10.00 -2.09 13.05
C LEU A 132 -11.32 -2.70 13.53
N ARG A 133 -11.64 -2.49 14.80
CA ARG A 133 -12.87 -2.99 15.44
C ARG A 133 -13.51 -1.85 16.23
N PRO A 134 -14.84 -1.71 16.15
CA PRO A 134 -15.51 -0.73 16.98
C PRO A 134 -15.36 -1.11 18.46
N PRO A 135 -15.51 -0.15 19.38
CA PRO A 135 -15.67 -0.41 20.81
C PRO A 135 -16.76 -1.45 21.09
N ALA A 136 -16.68 -2.11 22.25
CA ALA A 136 -17.66 -3.13 22.63
C ALA A 136 -19.09 -2.58 22.56
N GLY A 137 -19.95 -3.25 21.78
CA GLY A 137 -21.35 -2.85 21.57
C GLY A 137 -21.58 -1.73 20.55
N GLY A 138 -20.54 -1.14 19.97
CA GLY A 138 -20.65 -0.12 18.93
C GLY A 138 -20.51 -0.67 17.51
N ARG A 139 -20.79 0.18 16.53
CA ARG A 139 -20.53 -0.07 15.10
C ARG A 139 -19.90 1.15 14.45
N PHE A 140 -19.01 0.94 13.48
CA PHE A 140 -18.56 2.03 12.61
C PHE A 140 -19.67 2.39 11.62
N VAL A 141 -19.99 3.69 11.51
CA VAL A 141 -21.08 4.20 10.65
C VAL A 141 -20.62 5.23 9.63
N ALA A 142 -19.45 5.83 9.84
CA ALA A 142 -18.88 6.80 8.92
C ALA A 142 -17.37 6.57 8.74
N ILE A 143 -16.86 6.97 7.58
CA ILE A 143 -15.44 6.92 7.24
C ILE A 143 -15.03 8.16 6.45
N ALA A 144 -13.92 8.77 6.83
CA ALA A 144 -13.21 9.76 6.03
C ALA A 144 -11.86 9.21 5.59
N VAL A 145 -11.57 9.33 4.30
CA VAL A 145 -10.35 8.86 3.66
C VAL A 145 -9.49 10.06 3.31
N TYR A 146 -8.25 10.06 3.78
CA TYR A 146 -7.28 11.13 3.58
C TYR A 146 -6.07 10.62 2.81
N LEU A 147 -5.56 11.45 1.92
CA LEU A 147 -4.18 11.36 1.45
C LEU A 147 -3.33 12.25 2.35
N VAL A 148 -2.37 11.67 3.05
CA VAL A 148 -1.43 12.41 3.89
C VAL A 148 -0.04 12.38 3.30
N LEU A 149 0.72 13.44 3.53
CA LEU A 149 2.13 13.51 3.21
C LEU A 149 2.92 13.36 4.52
N VAL A 150 3.76 12.33 4.57
CA VAL A 150 4.65 12.05 5.70
C VAL A 150 6.06 12.36 5.26
N ASP A 151 6.80 13.08 6.08
CA ASP A 151 8.23 13.31 5.96
C ASP A 151 8.97 12.49 7.03
N PHE A 152 9.66 11.43 6.61
CA PHE A 152 10.36 10.48 7.46
C PHE A 152 11.56 11.09 8.21
N THR A 153 11.97 12.32 7.88
CA THR A 153 13.05 13.01 8.60
C THR A 153 12.58 13.82 9.79
N VAL A 154 11.32 14.27 9.78
CA VAL A 154 10.77 15.18 10.81
C VAL A 154 9.54 14.64 11.51
N ASN A 155 8.74 13.78 10.86
CA ASN A 155 7.57 13.20 11.50
C ASN A 155 7.96 12.00 12.36
N ASN A 156 7.33 11.90 13.53
CA ASN A 156 7.43 10.76 14.41
C ASN A 156 6.81 9.51 13.74
N PRO A 157 7.59 8.46 13.47
CA PRO A 157 7.08 7.25 12.82
C PRO A 157 6.09 6.45 13.68
N GLU A 158 6.00 6.73 14.98
CA GLU A 158 5.03 6.11 15.90
C GLU A 158 3.70 6.86 15.95
N ASP A 159 3.68 8.14 15.58
CA ASP A 159 2.48 8.97 15.61
C ASP A 159 1.82 9.03 14.22
N ARG A 160 0.61 8.46 14.13
CA ARG A 160 -0.20 8.47 12.90
C ARG A 160 -0.93 9.79 12.67
N ALA A 161 -0.85 10.75 13.57
CA ALA A 161 -1.32 12.11 13.36
C ALA A 161 -0.22 13.03 12.82
N ASP A 162 1.05 12.68 13.04
CA ASP A 162 2.19 13.51 12.65
C ASP A 162 2.47 13.41 11.14
N VAL A 163 2.17 14.50 10.44
CA VAL A 163 2.19 14.61 8.98
C VAL A 163 2.55 16.03 8.58
N VAL A 164 3.16 16.20 7.42
CA VAL A 164 3.46 17.53 6.87
C VAL A 164 2.33 18.08 6.00
N GLY A 165 1.37 17.24 5.58
CA GLY A 165 0.24 17.68 4.78
C GLY A 165 -0.90 16.67 4.75
N THR A 166 -2.13 17.15 4.57
CA THR A 166 -3.31 16.29 4.44
C THR A 166 -4.26 16.81 3.37
N ARG A 167 -4.94 15.88 2.70
CA ARG A 167 -5.99 16.15 1.72
C ARG A 167 -7.11 15.15 1.92
N LEU A 168 -8.33 15.63 2.19
CA LEU A 168 -9.51 14.78 2.22
C LEU A 168 -9.79 14.28 0.79
N LEU A 169 -9.77 12.96 0.60
CA LEU A 169 -10.13 12.33 -0.68
C LEU A 169 -11.64 12.15 -0.79
N HIS A 170 -12.26 11.67 0.29
CA HIS A 170 -13.68 11.38 0.34
C HIS A 170 -14.17 11.22 1.78
N ARG A 171 -15.43 11.57 2.02
CA ARG A 171 -16.13 11.39 3.29
C ARG A 171 -17.46 10.70 3.00
N TYR A 172 -17.64 9.51 3.57
CA TYR A 172 -18.92 8.84 3.64
C TYR A 172 -19.45 8.97 5.07
N ASP A 173 -20.47 9.83 5.22
CA ASP A 173 -21.06 10.16 6.52
C ASP A 173 -22.55 10.51 6.38
N PRO A 174 -23.41 9.50 6.17
CA PRO A 174 -24.84 9.72 5.91
C PRO A 174 -25.57 10.34 7.11
N ASP A 175 -25.06 10.16 8.33
CA ASP A 175 -25.70 10.57 9.58
C ASP A 175 -25.01 11.78 10.25
N GLY A 176 -24.02 12.41 9.59
CA GLY A 176 -23.32 13.59 10.10
C GLY A 176 -22.51 13.35 11.37
N ARG A 177 -21.90 12.17 11.53
CA ARG A 177 -21.12 11.76 12.71
C ARG A 177 -19.67 12.26 12.70
N LEU A 178 -19.13 12.58 11.53
CA LEU A 178 -17.80 13.15 11.39
C LEU A 178 -17.91 14.68 11.39
N SER A 179 -17.52 15.30 12.49
CA SER A 179 -17.43 16.76 12.59
C SER A 179 -16.42 17.34 11.59
N SER A 180 -16.56 18.64 11.28
CA SER A 180 -15.57 19.42 10.53
C SER A 180 -14.20 19.49 11.24
N SER A 181 -14.14 19.28 12.55
CA SER A 181 -12.92 19.24 13.36
C SER A 181 -12.07 17.96 13.18
N THR A 182 -12.43 17.08 12.25
CA THR A 182 -11.55 15.96 11.86
C THR A 182 -10.22 16.42 11.24
N HIS A 183 -10.06 17.71 10.93
CA HIS A 183 -8.77 18.32 10.62
C HIS A 183 -7.86 18.50 11.84
N ASP A 184 -8.41 18.60 13.05
CA ASP A 184 -7.63 18.78 14.29
C ASP A 184 -6.93 17.48 14.73
N LEU A 185 -7.27 16.35 14.09
CA LEU A 185 -6.64 15.05 14.29
C LEU A 185 -5.22 14.95 13.71
N TRP A 186 -4.79 15.94 12.94
CA TRP A 186 -3.49 15.95 12.28
C TRP A 186 -2.58 16.99 12.93
N HIS A 187 -1.34 16.62 13.21
CA HIS A 187 -0.34 17.50 13.79
C HIS A 187 0.80 17.71 12.79
N GLY A 188 1.45 18.88 12.84
CA GLY A 188 2.57 19.19 11.93
C GLY A 188 2.18 19.73 10.55
N VAL A 189 0.88 19.89 10.27
CA VAL A 189 0.39 20.42 8.99
C VAL A 189 0.83 21.87 8.84
N THR A 190 1.81 22.11 7.96
CA THR A 190 2.16 23.46 7.52
C THR A 190 1.29 23.79 6.32
N THR A 191 0.41 24.78 6.47
CA THR A 191 -0.39 25.34 5.38
C THR A 191 0.47 26.03 4.33
#